data_AF-A0A940JIM2-F1
#
_entry.id   AF-A0A940JIM2-F1
#
_cell.length_a   1.000
_cell.length_b   1.000
_cell.length_c   1.000
_cell.angle_alpha   90.00
_cell.angle_beta   90.00
_cell.angle_gamma   90.00
#
_symmetry.space_group_name_H-M   'P 1'
#
loop_
_entity.id
_entity.type
_entity.pdbx_description
1 polymer ?
#
loop_
_entity_poly.entity_id
_entity_poly.type
_entity_poly.pdbx_seq_one_letter_code
_entity_poly.pdbx_strand_id
1 'polypeptide(L)'
;MKKFYMLTLACTMCCVAICHAQTRFWVGPSNGNWNNMTNWSDGTNSPASVPNSSTSVAIFNQGTALVNVDIPTLTLQSLVVTSNTTAKLYTSANTVLNLLSQTTSDYALRIDAGCRLEDSVSADVPFSLYLNTGAKAVINGTLYLGGHASVSSPANGPSLRLPATTTPAYKVDVNGSLIVSNKGWLNFPTTTTNFLFFNAGSEYRIARDGLGSPRATWAASSTIRITGTVATAPLIDGPSATTIGNLVFDCPGMSTDLGWALKPNLNIAGNFQILNTNNKNLIIADNSSTTAMTYTVGLDLQIGANAWVTLGNNNVGSNRDVTLQVDGNYNQSGGKFDLRGSNIVAATLPTSLKIRGNFIQSAGTFGCPSPATGTDLFVVELNGTTNQLIDLSSNTIDNAANQVTLKMNNTNGATLVKSLSVGKINWSTNKGIITGSTGIG
;
A
#
# COMPACT_ATOMS: atom_id res chain seq x y z
N MET A 1 67.23 -1.68 22.72
CA MET A 1 66.14 -1.34 21.77
C MET A 1 65.40 -2.54 21.17
N LYS A 2 65.98 -3.75 21.02
CA LYS A 2 65.25 -4.94 20.49
C LYS A 2 64.15 -5.51 21.41
N LYS A 3 64.18 -5.22 22.72
CA LYS A 3 63.19 -5.75 23.70
C LYS A 3 61.89 -4.94 23.80
N PHE A 4 61.85 -3.72 23.25
CA PHE A 4 60.64 -2.88 23.29
C PHE A 4 59.65 -3.16 22.16
N TYR A 5 60.12 -3.64 20.99
CA TYR A 5 59.25 -3.97 19.85
C TYR A 5 58.39 -5.21 20.04
N MET A 6 58.83 -6.18 20.86
CA MET A 6 58.05 -7.40 21.13
C MET A 6 56.82 -7.12 22.01
N LEU A 7 56.90 -6.14 22.92
CA LEU A 7 55.77 -5.76 23.77
C LEU A 7 54.72 -4.97 22.99
N THR A 8 55.14 -4.12 22.03
CA THR A 8 54.22 -3.39 21.17
C THR A 8 53.49 -4.31 20.19
N LEU A 9 54.17 -5.32 19.62
CA LEU A 9 53.55 -6.29 18.70
C LEU A 9 52.52 -7.19 19.41
N ALA A 10 52.81 -7.64 20.63
CA ALA A 10 51.89 -8.42 21.47
C ALA A 10 50.68 -7.57 21.94
N CYS A 11 50.90 -6.29 22.29
CA CYS A 11 49.80 -5.36 22.60
C CYS A 11 48.94 -5.07 21.36
N THR A 12 49.51 -4.88 20.17
CA THR A 12 48.71 -4.67 18.95
C THR A 12 47.93 -5.92 18.52
N MET A 13 48.41 -7.14 18.78
CA MET A 13 47.65 -8.36 18.47
C MET A 13 46.57 -8.69 19.52
N CYS A 14 46.75 -8.31 20.80
CA CYS A 14 45.68 -8.40 21.80
C CYS A 14 44.56 -7.36 21.60
N CYS A 15 44.85 -6.24 20.94
CA CYS A 15 43.85 -5.19 20.66
C CYS A 15 43.00 -5.45 19.41
N VAL A 16 43.27 -6.52 18.63
CA VAL A 16 42.39 -7.00 17.55
C VAL A 16 41.63 -8.24 18.01
N ALA A 17 40.99 -8.17 19.18
CA ALA A 17 39.85 -9.04 19.43
C ALA A 17 38.75 -8.60 18.46
N ILE A 18 38.76 -9.18 17.26
CA ILE A 18 37.64 -9.07 16.31
C ILE A 18 36.42 -9.55 17.10
N CYS A 19 35.55 -8.61 17.46
CA CYS A 19 34.26 -8.96 18.07
C CYS A 19 33.44 -9.65 16.98
N HIS A 20 33.62 -10.96 16.85
CA HIS A 20 32.83 -11.74 15.91
C HIS A 20 31.38 -11.69 16.35
N ALA A 21 30.51 -11.49 15.37
CA ALA A 21 29.07 -11.63 15.56
C ALA A 21 28.76 -12.99 16.20
N GLN A 22 27.98 -13.00 17.27
CA GLN A 22 27.54 -14.23 17.92
C GLN A 22 26.29 -14.75 17.20
N THR A 23 26.47 -15.71 16.29
CA THR A 23 25.37 -16.34 15.58
C THR A 23 24.64 -17.34 16.48
N ARG A 24 23.31 -17.22 16.56
CA ARG A 24 22.43 -18.09 17.34
C ARG A 24 21.26 -18.56 16.49
N PHE A 25 21.08 -19.87 16.40
CA PHE A 25 19.99 -20.51 15.69
C PHE A 25 18.89 -20.90 16.68
N TRP A 26 17.64 -20.60 16.34
CA TRP A 26 16.50 -21.08 17.10
C TRP A 26 16.32 -22.58 16.90
N VAL A 27 16.43 -23.33 18.00
CA VAL A 27 16.16 -24.78 18.07
C VAL A 27 15.05 -25.11 19.06
N GLY A 28 14.42 -24.09 19.63
CA GLY A 28 13.34 -24.22 20.59
C GLY A 28 12.04 -24.75 19.98
N PRO A 29 11.08 -25.15 20.85
CA PRO A 29 9.79 -25.68 20.41
C PRO A 29 8.92 -24.59 19.76
N SER A 30 7.78 -25.01 19.21
CA SER A 30 6.74 -24.13 18.66
C SER A 30 5.97 -23.30 19.71
N ASN A 31 6.44 -23.25 20.96
CA ASN A 31 5.95 -22.31 21.98
C ASN A 31 7.09 -22.06 22.98
N GLY A 32 8.21 -21.58 22.45
CA GLY A 32 9.43 -21.38 23.22
C GLY A 32 9.52 -19.98 23.82
N ASN A 33 10.35 -19.85 24.84
CA ASN A 33 10.70 -18.58 25.46
C ASN A 33 12.07 -18.11 24.92
N TRP A 34 12.17 -16.83 24.53
CA TRP A 34 13.41 -16.23 24.01
C TRP A 34 14.55 -16.33 25.02
N ASN A 35 14.26 -16.10 26.30
CA ASN A 35 15.23 -16.05 27.38
C ASN A 35 15.68 -17.44 27.89
N ASN A 36 15.16 -18.53 27.30
CA ASN A 36 15.63 -19.87 27.62
C ASN A 36 16.82 -20.28 26.71
N MET A 37 18.01 -20.42 27.30
CA MET A 37 19.23 -20.80 26.59
C MET A 37 19.14 -22.15 25.86
N THR A 38 18.29 -23.08 26.30
CA THR A 38 18.12 -24.38 25.62
C THR A 38 17.41 -24.26 24.27
N ASN A 39 16.79 -23.12 23.98
CA ASN A 39 16.14 -22.86 22.71
C ASN A 39 17.09 -22.27 21.66
N TRP A 40 18.36 -22.07 22.01
CA TRP A 40 19.38 -21.49 21.14
C TRP A 40 20.55 -22.45 20.95
N SER A 41 21.04 -22.54 19.73
CA SER A 41 22.27 -23.25 19.35
C SER A 41 23.23 -22.27 18.66
N ASP A 42 24.53 -22.51 18.78
CA ASP A 42 25.58 -21.80 18.02
C ASP A 42 25.92 -22.50 16.69
N GLY A 43 25.09 -23.44 16.26
CA GLY A 43 25.33 -24.35 15.14
C GLY A 43 25.89 -25.70 15.57
N THR A 44 26.20 -25.88 16.86
CA THR A 44 26.55 -27.17 17.45
C THR A 44 25.34 -27.80 18.17
N ASN A 45 25.46 -29.08 18.54
CA ASN A 45 24.42 -29.80 19.30
C ASN A 45 24.31 -29.36 20.77
N SER A 46 24.92 -28.23 21.16
CA SER A 46 24.92 -27.73 22.54
C SER A 46 24.08 -26.46 22.69
N PRO A 47 23.45 -26.24 23.87
CA PRO A 47 22.82 -24.98 24.20
C PRO A 47 23.80 -23.80 24.09
N ALA A 48 23.35 -22.70 23.51
CA ALA A 48 24.12 -21.48 23.36
C ALA A 48 23.59 -20.35 24.23
N SER A 49 24.34 -19.25 24.32
CA SER A 49 23.87 -18.04 25.01
C SER A 49 22.64 -17.45 24.31
N VAL A 50 21.72 -16.88 25.10
CA VAL A 50 20.57 -16.13 24.58
C VAL A 50 21.08 -14.93 23.78
N PRO A 51 20.68 -14.74 22.51
CA PRO A 51 21.04 -13.56 21.73
C PRO A 51 20.36 -12.32 22.31
N ASN A 52 21.14 -11.40 22.88
CA ASN A 52 20.69 -10.10 23.37
C ASN A 52 21.89 -9.14 23.54
N SER A 53 22.63 -8.92 22.45
CA SER A 53 23.72 -7.95 22.39
C SER A 53 23.79 -7.29 21.01
N SER A 54 24.49 -6.15 20.93
CA SER A 54 24.74 -5.46 19.66
C SER A 54 25.57 -6.24 18.64
N THR A 55 26.13 -7.38 19.04
CA THR A 55 26.88 -8.31 18.19
C THR A 55 26.14 -9.63 17.96
N SER A 56 24.93 -9.81 18.52
CA SER A 56 24.18 -11.06 18.39
C SER A 56 23.42 -11.12 17.07
N VAL A 57 23.49 -12.26 16.39
CA VAL A 57 22.70 -12.57 15.19
C VAL A 57 21.73 -13.69 15.52
N ALA A 58 20.43 -13.41 15.54
CA ALA A 58 19.39 -14.41 15.76
C ALA A 58 18.86 -14.94 14.42
N ILE A 59 18.85 -16.26 14.24
CA ILE A 59 18.45 -16.93 13.00
C ILE A 59 17.33 -17.92 13.25
N PHE A 60 16.25 -17.78 12.49
CA PHE A 60 15.17 -18.74 12.34
C PHE A 60 15.27 -19.41 10.97
N ASN A 61 15.70 -20.66 10.92
CA ASN A 61 15.99 -21.39 9.68
C ASN A 61 15.35 -22.79 9.61
N GLN A 62 14.46 -23.13 10.53
CA GLN A 62 13.78 -24.42 10.55
C GLN A 62 12.41 -24.34 11.21
N GLY A 63 11.48 -25.13 10.68
CA GLY A 63 10.15 -25.35 11.26
C GLY A 63 9.27 -24.10 11.35
N THR A 64 8.35 -24.12 12.31
CA THR A 64 7.53 -22.97 12.69
C THR A 64 7.89 -22.56 14.11
N ALA A 65 8.59 -21.43 14.24
CA ALA A 65 8.94 -20.89 15.54
C ALA A 65 7.81 -19.99 16.05
N LEU A 66 7.33 -20.22 17.26
CA LEU A 66 6.46 -19.30 17.98
C LEU A 66 7.14 -19.01 19.32
N VAL A 67 7.56 -17.76 19.48
CA VAL A 67 8.54 -17.35 20.48
C VAL A 67 7.97 -16.22 21.33
N ASN A 68 7.87 -16.49 22.63
CA ASN A 68 7.58 -15.46 23.62
C ASN A 68 8.85 -14.64 23.88
N VAL A 69 8.78 -13.35 23.57
CA VAL A 69 9.82 -12.34 23.87
C VAL A 69 9.42 -11.65 25.17
N ASP A 70 9.82 -12.25 26.29
CA ASP A 70 9.56 -11.78 27.66
C ASP A 70 10.67 -10.86 28.19
N ILE A 71 11.32 -10.12 27.28
CA ILE A 71 12.42 -9.22 27.59
C ILE A 71 12.01 -7.80 27.20
N PRO A 72 12.00 -6.81 28.13
CA PRO A 72 11.55 -5.45 27.80
C PRO A 72 12.34 -4.77 26.69
N THR A 73 13.64 -5.08 26.59
CA THR A 73 14.51 -4.58 25.53
C THR A 73 15.42 -5.68 25.05
N LEU A 74 15.26 -6.04 23.78
CA LEU A 74 16.06 -7.00 23.07
C LEU A 74 16.92 -6.25 22.05
N THR A 75 18.24 -6.42 22.11
CA THR A 75 19.16 -5.76 21.18
C THR A 75 19.91 -6.81 20.37
N LEU A 76 19.88 -6.68 19.05
CA LEU A 76 20.53 -7.58 18.11
C LEU A 76 21.33 -6.79 17.07
N GLN A 77 22.42 -7.39 16.61
CA GLN A 77 23.04 -6.99 15.36
C GLN A 77 22.05 -7.24 14.20
N SER A 78 21.55 -8.47 14.11
CA SER A 78 20.70 -8.92 13.02
C SER A 78 19.63 -9.92 13.49
N LEU A 79 18.45 -9.83 12.86
CA LEU A 79 17.40 -10.83 12.90
C LEU A 79 17.19 -11.41 11.49
N VAL A 80 17.31 -12.73 11.37
CA VAL A 80 17.25 -13.44 10.09
C VAL A 80 16.17 -14.51 10.12
N VAL A 81 15.29 -14.52 9.11
CA VAL A 81 14.35 -15.62 8.85
C VAL A 81 14.62 -16.18 7.46
N THR A 82 14.95 -17.46 7.38
CA THR A 82 15.44 -18.12 6.16
C THR A 82 14.90 -19.55 6.02
N SER A 83 15.27 -20.24 4.93
CA SER A 83 14.93 -21.65 4.69
C SER A 83 13.43 -21.98 4.72
N ASN A 84 12.59 -21.13 4.12
CA ASN A 84 11.12 -21.27 4.11
C ASN A 84 10.48 -21.36 5.51
N THR A 85 11.08 -20.68 6.49
CA THR A 85 10.63 -20.68 7.88
C THR A 85 9.57 -19.62 8.13
N THR A 86 8.61 -19.93 9.00
CA THR A 86 7.76 -18.93 9.66
C THR A 86 8.19 -18.76 11.10
N ALA A 87 8.59 -17.55 11.47
CA ALA A 87 8.90 -17.17 12.84
C ALA A 87 7.86 -16.15 13.33
N LYS A 88 7.20 -16.48 14.44
CA LYS A 88 6.29 -15.58 15.14
C LYS A 88 6.91 -15.15 16.46
N LEU A 89 7.18 -13.87 16.59
CA LEU A 89 7.61 -13.23 17.83
C LEU A 89 6.37 -12.59 18.49
N TYR A 90 6.15 -12.89 19.75
CA TYR A 90 5.06 -12.27 20.50
C TYR A 90 5.47 -11.91 21.91
N THR A 91 4.75 -10.97 22.53
CA THR A 91 4.99 -10.56 23.92
C THR A 91 3.69 -10.23 24.64
N SER A 92 3.70 -10.40 25.96
CA SER A 92 2.66 -9.92 26.88
C SER A 92 3.06 -8.65 27.64
N ALA A 93 4.27 -8.12 27.40
CA ALA A 93 4.80 -6.93 28.05
C ALA A 93 5.27 -5.90 27.01
N ASN A 94 5.46 -4.64 27.44
CA ASN A 94 6.09 -3.63 26.58
C ASN A 94 7.49 -4.11 26.18
N THR A 95 7.69 -4.32 24.88
CA THR A 95 8.94 -4.86 24.33
C THR A 95 9.44 -4.02 23.16
N VAL A 96 10.74 -3.72 23.18
CA VAL A 96 11.44 -3.11 22.04
C VAL A 96 12.53 -4.04 21.55
N LEU A 97 12.47 -4.40 20.27
CA LEU A 97 13.51 -5.14 19.55
C LEU A 97 14.35 -4.16 18.72
N ASN A 98 15.56 -3.86 19.19
CA ASN A 98 16.53 -3.01 18.53
C ASN A 98 17.39 -3.82 17.54
N LEU A 99 17.34 -3.48 16.26
CA LEU A 99 18.19 -4.07 15.22
C LEU A 99 19.20 -3.03 14.71
N LEU A 100 20.47 -3.42 14.62
CA LEU A 100 21.58 -2.45 14.58
C LEU A 100 22.43 -2.48 13.31
N SER A 101 22.48 -3.59 12.57
CA SER A 101 23.49 -3.74 11.52
C SER A 101 23.33 -2.79 10.34
N GLN A 102 24.45 -2.17 9.92
CA GLN A 102 24.49 -1.09 8.94
C GLN A 102 25.07 -1.52 7.58
N THR A 103 25.57 -2.76 7.49
CA THR A 103 26.19 -3.30 6.28
C THR A 103 25.14 -3.98 5.41
N THR A 104 25.43 -4.11 4.11
CA THR A 104 24.59 -4.89 3.18
C THR A 104 24.95 -6.37 3.17
N SER A 105 26.11 -6.74 3.72
CA SER A 105 26.49 -8.14 3.98
C SER A 105 25.68 -8.74 5.12
N ASP A 106 25.40 -7.93 6.13
CA ASP A 106 24.74 -8.34 7.36
C ASP A 106 23.58 -7.39 7.61
N TYR A 107 22.43 -7.61 6.98
CA TYR A 107 21.26 -6.77 7.22
C TYR A 107 20.83 -6.84 8.69
N ALA A 108 20.38 -5.72 9.25
CA ALA A 108 19.76 -5.67 10.58
C ALA A 108 18.49 -6.53 10.63
N LEU A 109 17.72 -6.54 9.55
CA LEU A 109 16.60 -7.44 9.35
C LEU A 109 16.72 -8.09 7.97
N ARG A 110 16.67 -9.42 7.93
CA ARG A 110 16.62 -10.19 6.68
C ARG A 110 15.51 -11.22 6.74
N ILE A 111 14.57 -11.13 5.81
CA ILE A 111 13.54 -12.16 5.62
C ILE A 111 13.68 -12.67 4.19
N ASP A 112 14.14 -13.91 4.02
CA ASP A 112 14.35 -14.50 2.70
C ASP A 112 13.01 -14.82 1.99
N ALA A 113 13.06 -14.97 0.67
CA ALA A 113 11.89 -15.35 -0.12
C ALA A 113 11.29 -16.66 0.42
N GLY A 114 9.97 -16.76 0.40
CA GLY A 114 9.23 -17.89 0.98
C GLY A 114 9.16 -17.91 2.51
N CYS A 115 9.87 -17.03 3.21
CA CYS A 115 9.87 -16.94 4.67
C CYS A 115 8.88 -15.89 5.20
N ARG A 116 8.52 -16.00 6.48
CA ARG A 116 7.64 -15.05 7.17
C ARG A 116 8.16 -14.72 8.57
N LEU A 117 8.31 -13.43 8.87
CA LEU A 117 8.39 -12.92 10.23
C LEU A 117 7.02 -12.35 10.61
N GLU A 118 6.46 -12.81 11.71
CA GLU A 118 5.23 -12.29 12.29
C GLU A 118 5.51 -11.68 13.66
N ASP A 119 5.23 -10.39 13.79
CA ASP A 119 5.26 -9.70 15.09
C ASP A 119 3.84 -9.60 15.63
N SER A 120 3.66 -9.94 16.91
CA SER A 120 2.35 -10.01 17.56
C SER A 120 2.43 -9.63 19.03
N VAL A 121 1.28 -9.44 19.67
CA VAL A 121 1.18 -9.30 21.12
C VAL A 121 0.12 -10.28 21.66
N SER A 122 0.14 -10.58 22.95
CA SER A 122 -0.91 -11.35 23.64
C SER A 122 -1.66 -10.54 24.70
N ALA A 123 -1.26 -9.29 24.92
CA ALA A 123 -1.89 -8.33 25.82
C ALA A 123 -2.00 -6.96 25.14
N ASP A 124 -2.68 -6.00 25.79
CA ASP A 124 -2.77 -4.60 25.33
C ASP A 124 -1.47 -3.84 25.65
N VAL A 125 -0.39 -4.21 24.95
CA VAL A 125 0.97 -3.69 25.15
C VAL A 125 1.61 -3.38 23.80
N PRO A 126 2.61 -2.48 23.76
CA PRO A 126 3.38 -2.23 22.54
C PRO A 126 4.45 -3.31 22.31
N PHE A 127 4.65 -3.69 21.06
CA PHE A 127 5.82 -4.46 20.61
C PHE A 127 6.45 -3.75 19.42
N SER A 128 7.64 -3.18 19.61
CA SER A 128 8.30 -2.35 18.58
C SER A 128 9.50 -3.05 17.99
N LEU A 129 9.42 -3.41 16.71
CA LEU A 129 10.57 -3.75 15.89
C LEU A 129 11.24 -2.45 15.44
N TYR A 130 12.35 -2.07 16.08
CA TYR A 130 13.04 -0.82 15.85
C TYR A 130 14.31 -1.03 15.03
N LEU A 131 14.31 -0.50 13.81
CA LEU A 131 15.53 -0.36 12.99
C LEU A 131 16.28 0.88 13.47
N ASN A 132 17.48 0.70 14.02
CA ASN A 132 18.26 1.83 14.53
C ASN A 132 18.76 2.74 13.41
N THR A 133 19.17 3.95 13.80
CA THR A 133 20.00 4.83 13.00
C THR A 133 21.23 4.06 12.53
N GLY A 134 21.30 3.76 11.24
CA GLY A 134 22.34 2.93 10.64
C GLY A 134 21.75 1.78 9.84
N ALA A 135 20.63 1.26 10.32
CA ALA A 135 20.21 -0.09 10.02
C ALA A 135 19.78 -0.25 8.56
N LYS A 136 20.21 -1.34 7.95
CA LYS A 136 19.74 -1.78 6.63
C LYS A 136 18.87 -3.01 6.78
N ALA A 137 17.78 -3.09 6.03
CA ALA A 137 16.89 -4.23 6.07
C ALA A 137 16.49 -4.69 4.66
N VAL A 138 16.25 -5.98 4.51
CA VAL A 138 15.70 -6.59 3.30
C VAL A 138 14.56 -7.54 3.64
N ILE A 139 13.43 -7.35 2.96
CA ILE A 139 12.21 -8.14 3.10
C ILE A 139 11.92 -8.78 1.75
N ASN A 140 12.51 -9.94 1.48
CA ASN A 140 12.22 -10.77 0.30
C ASN A 140 11.01 -11.67 0.53
N GLY A 141 10.78 -12.10 1.77
CA GLY A 141 9.58 -12.81 2.20
C GLY A 141 8.49 -11.88 2.70
N THR A 142 7.83 -12.25 3.80
CA THR A 142 6.76 -11.46 4.42
C THR A 142 7.17 -10.95 5.80
N LEU A 143 7.04 -9.64 6.03
CA LEU A 143 6.92 -9.06 7.36
C LEU A 143 5.44 -8.82 7.65
N TYR A 144 4.89 -9.48 8.66
CA TYR A 144 3.48 -9.43 9.05
C TYR A 144 3.33 -8.86 10.46
N LEU A 145 2.75 -7.66 10.57
CA LEU A 145 2.43 -7.03 11.85
C LEU A 145 1.00 -7.45 12.22
N GLY A 146 0.88 -8.52 13.00
CA GLY A 146 -0.36 -9.30 13.13
C GLY A 146 -1.39 -8.78 14.12
N GLY A 147 -0.95 -8.01 15.12
CA GLY A 147 -1.79 -7.56 16.22
C GLY A 147 -2.52 -8.68 16.97
N HIS A 148 -3.32 -8.32 17.97
CA HIS A 148 -4.21 -9.24 18.66
C HIS A 148 -5.50 -8.53 19.03
N ALA A 149 -6.59 -9.29 19.13
CA ALA A 149 -7.92 -8.74 19.44
C ALA A 149 -7.96 -8.02 20.80
N SER A 150 -7.06 -8.37 21.73
CA SER A 150 -6.92 -7.72 23.03
C SER A 150 -6.40 -6.27 22.95
N VAL A 151 -5.86 -5.83 21.81
CA VAL A 151 -5.31 -4.48 21.68
C VAL A 151 -6.44 -3.47 21.51
N SER A 152 -6.62 -2.63 22.52
CA SER A 152 -7.65 -1.59 22.55
C SER A 152 -7.09 -0.21 22.18
N SER A 153 -5.83 0.06 22.57
CA SER A 153 -5.16 1.34 22.32
C SER A 153 -4.52 1.41 20.93
N PRO A 154 -4.63 2.54 20.21
CA PRO A 154 -3.91 2.77 18.96
C PRO A 154 -2.38 2.79 19.09
N ALA A 155 -1.86 3.02 20.30
CA ALA A 155 -0.42 3.05 20.59
C ALA A 155 0.17 1.66 20.92
N ASN A 156 -0.69 0.65 21.07
CA ASN A 156 -0.31 -0.71 21.42
C ASN A 156 -0.35 -1.63 20.18
N GLY A 157 0.19 -2.84 20.33
CA GLY A 157 0.34 -3.81 19.25
C GLY A 157 1.73 -3.80 18.61
N PRO A 158 1.94 -4.67 17.61
CA PRO A 158 3.20 -4.76 16.90
C PRO A 158 3.38 -3.56 15.97
N SER A 159 4.58 -3.00 15.97
CA SER A 159 4.93 -1.91 15.08
C SER A 159 6.32 -2.06 14.51
N LEU A 160 6.47 -1.69 13.23
CA LEU A 160 7.77 -1.40 12.64
C LEU A 160 8.05 0.08 12.88
N ARG A 161 9.12 0.38 13.61
CA ARG A 161 9.57 1.74 13.90
C ARG A 161 10.85 2.02 13.15
N LEU A 162 10.84 3.10 12.39
CA LEU A 162 11.99 3.60 11.64
C LEU A 162 12.69 4.74 12.41
N PRO A 163 13.99 5.00 12.17
CA PRO A 163 14.74 5.98 12.94
C PRO A 163 14.36 7.42 12.57
N ALA A 164 14.40 8.31 13.57
CA ALA A 164 14.01 9.73 13.48
C ALA A 164 15.11 10.61 12.88
N THR A 165 15.50 10.32 11.64
CA THR A 165 16.56 11.09 10.98
C THR A 165 16.05 11.80 9.72
N THR A 166 16.75 12.86 9.33
CA THR A 166 16.50 13.60 8.09
C THR A 166 17.41 13.16 6.94
N THR A 167 18.36 12.27 7.22
CA THR A 167 19.32 11.74 6.24
C THR A 167 18.96 10.32 5.81
N PRO A 168 18.98 10.02 4.49
CA PRO A 168 18.58 8.73 3.92
C PRO A 168 19.69 7.67 3.99
N ALA A 169 20.52 7.68 5.05
CA ALA A 169 21.61 6.70 5.20
C ALA A 169 21.09 5.26 5.42
N TYR A 170 19.78 5.07 5.55
CA TYR A 170 19.11 3.81 5.90
C TYR A 170 18.09 3.45 4.83
N LYS A 171 18.04 2.16 4.50
CA LYS A 171 17.20 1.63 3.43
C LYS A 171 16.56 0.32 3.87
N VAL A 172 15.24 0.25 3.77
CA VAL A 172 14.47 -0.98 3.89
C VAL A 172 13.99 -1.36 2.51
N ASP A 173 14.65 -2.35 1.91
CA ASP A 173 14.27 -2.92 0.62
C ASP A 173 13.14 -3.94 0.82
N VAL A 174 11.99 -3.69 0.20
CA VAL A 174 10.85 -4.61 0.20
C VAL A 174 10.72 -5.20 -1.19
N ASN A 175 11.04 -6.49 -1.32
CA ASN A 175 10.89 -7.27 -2.53
C ASN A 175 9.70 -8.25 -2.44
N GLY A 176 9.34 -8.66 -1.23
CA GLY A 176 8.16 -9.47 -0.94
C GLY A 176 7.01 -8.61 -0.41
N SER A 177 6.55 -8.88 0.81
CA SER A 177 5.36 -8.21 1.38
C SER A 177 5.60 -7.61 2.75
N LEU A 178 5.09 -6.39 2.94
CA LEU A 178 4.87 -5.79 4.26
C LEU A 178 3.36 -5.71 4.50
N ILE A 179 2.88 -6.46 5.49
CA ILE A 179 1.45 -6.56 5.80
C ILE A 179 1.21 -5.96 7.18
N VAL A 180 0.34 -4.97 7.25
CA VAL A 180 -0.11 -4.37 8.51
C VAL A 180 -1.55 -4.81 8.75
N SER A 181 -1.71 -5.78 9.65
CA SER A 181 -3.01 -6.33 10.01
C SER A 181 -3.70 -5.50 11.09
N ASN A 182 -4.87 -5.95 11.54
CA ASN A 182 -5.61 -5.31 12.62
C ASN A 182 -4.69 -5.05 13.81
N LYS A 183 -4.68 -3.82 14.32
CA LYS A 183 -3.86 -3.37 15.46
C LYS A 183 -2.33 -3.36 15.25
N GLY A 184 -1.82 -3.74 14.08
CA GLY A 184 -0.43 -3.46 13.70
C GLY A 184 -0.26 -2.02 13.24
N TRP A 185 0.91 -1.40 13.43
CA TRP A 185 1.15 -0.01 13.00
C TRP A 185 2.55 0.19 12.41
N LEU A 186 2.73 1.29 11.68
CA LEU A 186 4.05 1.73 11.24
C LEU A 186 4.37 3.09 11.86
N ASN A 187 5.42 3.15 12.66
CA ASN A 187 5.80 4.37 13.36
C ASN A 187 6.89 5.10 12.56
N PHE A 188 6.48 6.16 11.84
CA PHE A 188 7.36 7.01 11.05
C PHE A 188 7.63 8.34 11.75
N PRO A 189 8.90 8.63 12.04
CA PRO A 189 9.25 9.80 12.85
C PRO A 189 9.36 11.11 12.07
N THR A 190 9.46 11.07 10.72
CA THR A 190 9.54 12.29 9.91
C THR A 190 8.67 12.15 8.65
N THR A 191 8.08 13.27 8.22
CA THR A 191 7.28 13.36 6.99
C THR A 191 8.12 13.67 5.76
N THR A 192 9.44 13.83 5.90
CA THR A 192 10.32 14.42 4.87
C THR A 192 11.19 13.42 4.11
N THR A 193 11.39 12.20 4.61
CA THR A 193 12.33 11.22 4.03
C THR A 193 11.64 9.88 3.73
N ASN A 194 11.99 9.26 2.60
CA ASN A 194 11.54 7.91 2.25
C ASN A 194 12.56 6.88 2.79
N PHE A 195 12.12 5.96 3.64
CA PHE A 195 12.96 4.89 4.19
C PHE A 195 12.61 3.49 3.65
N LEU A 196 11.36 3.34 3.22
CA LEU A 196 10.83 2.12 2.62
C LEU A 196 10.93 2.22 1.10
N PHE A 197 11.46 1.18 0.47
CA PHE A 197 11.62 1.07 -0.97
C PHE A 197 10.91 -0.20 -1.41
N PHE A 198 9.70 -0.03 -1.93
CA PHE A 198 8.89 -1.10 -2.49
C PHE A 198 9.35 -1.34 -3.92
N ASN A 199 10.14 -2.39 -4.11
CA ASN A 199 10.73 -2.76 -5.39
C ASN A 199 9.69 -3.41 -6.31
N ALA A 200 10.07 -3.70 -7.56
CA ALA A 200 9.20 -4.29 -8.55
C ALA A 200 8.56 -5.61 -8.03
N GLY A 201 7.24 -5.74 -8.17
CA GLY A 201 6.48 -6.91 -7.72
C GLY A 201 6.20 -7.00 -6.21
N SER A 202 6.72 -6.07 -5.40
CA SER A 202 6.47 -6.05 -3.95
C SER A 202 5.05 -5.60 -3.58
N GLU A 203 4.61 -5.94 -2.37
CA GLU A 203 3.29 -5.56 -1.84
C GLU A 203 3.39 -4.84 -0.48
N TYR A 204 2.67 -3.73 -0.36
CA TYR A 204 2.26 -3.16 0.91
C TYR A 204 0.78 -3.42 1.13
N ARG A 205 0.43 -4.16 2.19
CA ARG A 205 -0.97 -4.50 2.49
C ARG A 205 -1.47 -3.81 3.75
N ILE A 206 -2.55 -3.05 3.59
CA ILE A 206 -3.33 -2.44 4.66
C ILE A 206 -4.53 -3.35 4.97
N ALA A 207 -4.36 -4.21 5.98
CA ALA A 207 -5.38 -5.15 6.45
C ALA A 207 -6.02 -4.68 7.78
N ARG A 208 -6.21 -3.35 7.92
CA ARG A 208 -6.91 -2.73 9.04
C ARG A 208 -7.64 -1.45 8.64
N ASP A 209 -8.57 -1.03 9.49
CA ASP A 209 -9.36 0.18 9.28
C ASP A 209 -8.52 1.46 9.50
N GLY A 210 -8.67 2.44 8.60
CA GLY A 210 -8.14 3.80 8.73
C GLY A 210 -6.61 3.99 8.71
N LEU A 211 -5.82 2.94 8.47
CA LEU A 211 -4.35 3.08 8.47
C LEU A 211 -3.87 3.82 7.22
N GLY A 212 -2.91 4.74 7.38
CA GLY A 212 -2.22 5.38 6.27
C GLY A 212 -1.11 4.52 5.64
N SER A 213 -0.84 4.72 4.36
CA SER A 213 0.39 4.24 3.76
C SER A 213 1.60 4.97 4.34
N PRO A 214 2.78 4.33 4.35
CA PRO A 214 4.01 5.05 4.62
C PRO A 214 4.29 6.07 3.54
N ARG A 215 5.04 7.10 3.88
CA ARG A 215 5.86 7.79 2.91
C ARG A 215 7.01 6.88 2.47
N ALA A 216 7.00 6.46 1.22
CA ALA A 216 7.92 5.48 0.66
C ALA A 216 8.25 5.76 -0.81
N THR A 217 9.24 5.04 -1.33
CA THR A 217 9.51 4.96 -2.76
C THR A 217 8.83 3.72 -3.32
N TRP A 218 8.08 3.87 -4.41
CA TRP A 218 7.27 2.82 -5.01
C TRP A 218 7.74 2.55 -6.44
N ALA A 219 8.11 1.31 -6.74
CA ALA A 219 8.31 0.89 -8.13
C ALA A 219 6.96 0.85 -8.87
N ALA A 220 6.98 1.09 -10.19
CA ALA A 220 5.75 1.12 -11.00
C ALA A 220 4.93 -0.19 -10.92
N SER A 221 5.60 -1.33 -10.74
CA SER A 221 4.96 -2.65 -10.58
C SER A 221 4.80 -3.12 -9.13
N SER A 222 5.10 -2.27 -8.14
CA SER A 222 4.74 -2.54 -6.72
C SER A 222 3.24 -2.35 -6.50
N THR A 223 2.69 -2.86 -5.40
CA THR A 223 1.25 -2.77 -5.11
C THR A 223 0.97 -2.25 -3.71
N ILE A 224 0.12 -1.24 -3.59
CA ILE A 224 -0.61 -0.95 -2.35
C ILE A 224 -1.95 -1.70 -2.42
N ARG A 225 -2.17 -2.63 -1.50
CA ARG A 225 -3.44 -3.38 -1.39
C ARG A 225 -4.14 -3.06 -0.09
N ILE A 226 -5.39 -2.66 -0.17
CA ILE A 226 -6.25 -2.34 0.97
C ILE A 226 -7.31 -3.42 1.07
N THR A 227 -7.37 -4.10 2.21
CA THR A 227 -8.32 -5.19 2.46
C THR A 227 -9.09 -5.07 3.76
N GLY A 228 -8.62 -4.21 4.68
CA GLY A 228 -9.15 -4.16 6.05
C GLY A 228 -10.02 -2.94 6.38
N THR A 229 -10.39 -2.13 5.39
CA THR A 229 -11.27 -0.98 5.63
C THR A 229 -12.69 -1.43 5.98
N VAL A 230 -13.23 -0.84 7.04
CA VAL A 230 -14.58 -1.08 7.56
C VAL A 230 -15.37 0.21 7.57
N ALA A 231 -14.88 1.24 8.28
CA ALA A 231 -15.57 2.51 8.51
C ALA A 231 -14.67 3.74 8.31
N THR A 232 -13.38 3.56 8.07
CA THR A 232 -12.42 4.63 7.87
C THR A 232 -11.53 4.31 6.67
N ALA A 233 -11.60 5.13 5.63
CA ALA A 233 -10.74 4.98 4.47
C ALA A 233 -9.25 5.19 4.85
N PRO A 234 -8.32 4.47 4.22
CA PRO A 234 -6.90 4.63 4.50
C PRO A 234 -6.35 5.92 3.87
N LEU A 235 -5.33 6.53 4.47
CA LEU A 235 -4.59 7.61 3.81
C LEU A 235 -3.59 7.03 2.80
N ILE A 236 -3.43 7.63 1.63
CA ILE A 236 -2.26 7.39 0.78
C ILE A 236 -1.28 8.56 0.98
N ASP A 237 -0.25 8.34 1.79
CA ASP A 237 0.72 9.35 2.21
C ASP A 237 1.87 9.55 1.19
N GLY A 238 2.44 10.76 1.19
CA GLY A 238 3.60 11.14 0.40
C GLY A 238 3.68 12.65 0.14
N PRO A 239 4.74 13.12 -0.57
CA PRO A 239 4.93 14.53 -0.90
C PRO A 239 3.79 15.06 -1.78
N SER A 240 3.68 16.38 -1.98
CA SER A 240 2.57 17.01 -2.71
C SER A 240 2.25 16.42 -4.11
N ALA A 241 3.22 15.80 -4.78
CA ALA A 241 3.01 14.93 -5.93
C ALA A 241 3.52 13.51 -5.62
N THR A 242 2.62 12.63 -5.18
CA THR A 242 2.94 11.24 -4.88
C THR A 242 2.75 10.37 -6.11
N THR A 243 3.76 9.58 -6.48
CA THR A 243 3.63 8.48 -7.44
C THR A 243 3.70 7.14 -6.71
N ILE A 244 2.76 6.25 -6.97
CA ILE A 244 2.73 4.86 -6.50
C ILE A 244 2.74 3.89 -7.68
N GLY A 245 2.93 2.59 -7.42
CA GLY A 245 2.78 1.54 -8.43
C GLY A 245 1.31 1.27 -8.77
N ASN A 246 0.81 0.11 -8.35
CA ASN A 246 -0.61 -0.26 -8.43
C ASN A 246 -1.33 0.11 -7.12
N LEU A 247 -2.64 0.38 -7.23
CA LEU A 247 -3.52 0.56 -6.08
C LEU A 247 -4.71 -0.39 -6.19
N VAL A 248 -4.91 -1.22 -5.16
CA VAL A 248 -6.02 -2.18 -5.09
C VAL A 248 -6.84 -1.93 -3.84
N PHE A 249 -8.14 -1.71 -4.01
CA PHE A 249 -9.12 -1.63 -2.95
C PHE A 249 -10.07 -2.83 -3.03
N ASP A 250 -10.00 -3.71 -2.03
CA ASP A 250 -10.77 -4.96 -1.96
C ASP A 250 -11.23 -5.20 -0.52
N CYS A 251 -12.25 -4.45 -0.11
CA CYS A 251 -12.72 -4.37 1.27
C CYS A 251 -14.16 -4.91 1.38
N PRO A 252 -14.36 -6.24 1.40
CA PRO A 252 -15.67 -6.84 1.62
C PRO A 252 -16.25 -6.54 3.01
N GLY A 253 -15.45 -6.06 3.95
CA GLY A 253 -15.87 -5.70 5.31
C GLY A 253 -16.39 -4.27 5.46
N MET A 254 -16.42 -3.46 4.39
CA MET A 254 -16.90 -2.08 4.44
C MET A 254 -18.37 -2.04 4.89
N SER A 255 -18.67 -1.26 5.95
CA SER A 255 -19.97 -1.27 6.63
C SER A 255 -20.80 -0.01 6.38
N THR A 256 -20.17 1.06 5.92
CA THR A 256 -20.77 2.36 5.60
C THR A 256 -20.20 2.89 4.29
N ASP A 257 -20.89 3.85 3.69
CA ASP A 257 -20.30 4.68 2.63
C ASP A 257 -19.11 5.46 3.18
N LEU A 258 -18.06 5.61 2.37
CA LEU A 258 -16.79 6.20 2.78
C LEU A 258 -16.32 7.27 1.81
N GLY A 259 -16.01 8.43 2.38
CA GLY A 259 -15.13 9.40 1.77
C GLY A 259 -13.68 8.95 1.87
N TRP A 260 -13.03 8.69 0.73
CA TRP A 260 -11.61 8.34 0.73
C TRP A 260 -10.72 9.59 0.73
N ALA A 261 -11.14 10.64 0.05
CA ALA A 261 -10.36 11.87 -0.06
C ALA A 261 -8.93 11.60 -0.57
N LEU A 262 -8.81 10.83 -1.67
CA LEU A 262 -7.50 10.53 -2.26
C LEU A 262 -6.71 11.82 -2.49
N LYS A 263 -5.41 11.75 -2.20
CA LYS A 263 -4.51 12.89 -2.26
C LYS A 263 -4.58 13.57 -3.64
N PRO A 264 -4.74 14.91 -3.71
CA PRO A 264 -4.71 15.62 -4.98
C PRO A 264 -3.42 15.32 -5.75
N ASN A 265 -3.51 15.16 -7.07
CA ASN A 265 -2.39 14.87 -7.96
C ASN A 265 -1.71 13.52 -7.70
N LEU A 266 -2.44 12.56 -7.11
CA LEU A 266 -1.95 11.18 -7.01
C LEU A 266 -1.77 10.60 -8.41
N ASN A 267 -0.56 10.10 -8.67
CA ASN A 267 -0.21 9.36 -9.87
C ASN A 267 -0.04 7.87 -9.54
N ILE A 268 -0.87 7.03 -10.14
CA ILE A 268 -0.82 5.57 -10.03
C ILE A 268 -0.15 5.09 -11.30
N ALA A 269 1.14 4.76 -11.26
CA ALA A 269 1.90 4.39 -12.46
C ALA A 269 1.41 3.07 -13.09
N GLY A 270 0.81 2.19 -12.27
CA GLY A 270 0.21 0.94 -12.70
C GLY A 270 -1.32 1.01 -12.81
N ASN A 271 -1.97 -0.09 -12.41
CA ASN A 271 -3.43 -0.22 -12.41
C ASN A 271 -4.05 0.40 -11.15
N PHE A 272 -5.27 0.91 -11.30
CA PHE A 272 -6.15 1.23 -10.17
C PHE A 272 -7.35 0.29 -10.18
N GLN A 273 -7.48 -0.54 -9.15
CA GLN A 273 -8.52 -1.56 -9.07
C GLN A 273 -9.37 -1.34 -7.81
N ILE A 274 -10.68 -1.22 -7.99
CA ILE A 274 -11.65 -1.20 -6.89
C ILE A 274 -12.57 -2.41 -7.09
N LEU A 275 -12.27 -3.47 -6.36
CA LEU A 275 -12.82 -4.81 -6.60
C LEU A 275 -14.05 -5.09 -5.75
N ASN A 276 -14.03 -4.65 -4.50
CA ASN A 276 -15.10 -4.90 -3.55
C ASN A 276 -15.19 -3.74 -2.54
N THR A 277 -16.37 -3.18 -2.41
CA THR A 277 -16.72 -2.18 -1.38
C THR A 277 -17.91 -2.65 -0.55
N ASN A 278 -18.27 -3.93 -0.63
CA ASN A 278 -19.49 -4.51 -0.04
C ASN A 278 -20.76 -3.74 -0.46
N ASN A 279 -20.80 -3.28 -1.72
CA ASN A 279 -21.86 -2.42 -2.26
C ASN A 279 -22.07 -1.11 -1.46
N LYS A 280 -21.08 -0.66 -0.70
CA LYS A 280 -21.04 0.67 -0.08
C LYS A 280 -20.33 1.64 -1.01
N ASN A 281 -20.76 2.89 -1.01
CA ASN A 281 -20.19 3.90 -1.89
C ASN A 281 -18.81 4.34 -1.39
N LEU A 282 -17.79 4.19 -2.23
CA LEU A 282 -16.46 4.72 -2.02
C LEU A 282 -16.28 5.99 -2.87
N ILE A 283 -16.19 7.14 -2.19
CA ILE A 283 -16.10 8.46 -2.82
C ILE A 283 -14.63 8.86 -2.91
N ILE A 284 -14.08 8.84 -4.12
CA ILE A 284 -12.65 9.08 -4.37
C ILE A 284 -12.26 10.51 -4.01
N ALA A 285 -13.02 11.47 -4.50
CA ALA A 285 -12.74 12.90 -4.38
C ALA A 285 -13.40 13.58 -3.16
N ASP A 286 -13.55 12.88 -2.02
CA ASP A 286 -14.22 13.43 -0.82
C ASP A 286 -13.34 14.38 0.03
N ASN A 287 -12.57 15.24 -0.62
CA ASN A 287 -11.80 16.27 0.07
C ASN A 287 -12.68 17.50 0.35
N SER A 288 -12.44 18.18 1.48
CA SER A 288 -13.12 19.42 1.87
C SER A 288 -12.52 20.71 1.27
N SER A 289 -11.47 20.59 0.44
CA SER A 289 -10.75 21.71 -0.21
C SER A 289 -11.68 22.54 -1.14
N THR A 290 -11.20 23.49 -1.93
CA THR A 290 -11.91 23.95 -3.17
C THR A 290 -11.03 23.80 -4.41
N THR A 291 -9.80 23.32 -4.21
CA THR A 291 -8.82 23.11 -5.27
C THR A 291 -9.26 22.00 -6.21
N ALA A 292 -8.95 22.19 -7.50
CA ALA A 292 -9.07 21.17 -8.51
C ALA A 292 -8.26 19.92 -8.13
N MET A 293 -8.82 18.74 -8.41
CA MET A 293 -8.16 17.47 -8.17
C MET A 293 -7.95 16.74 -9.47
N THR A 294 -6.71 16.35 -9.73
CA THR A 294 -6.36 15.48 -10.84
C THR A 294 -5.81 14.18 -10.28
N TYR A 295 -6.24 13.07 -10.84
CA TYR A 295 -5.71 11.73 -10.58
C TYR A 295 -5.26 11.14 -11.92
N THR A 296 -4.14 10.43 -11.94
CA THR A 296 -3.67 9.73 -13.14
C THR A 296 -3.48 8.25 -12.83
N VAL A 297 -3.94 7.40 -13.75
CA VAL A 297 -3.74 5.95 -13.76
C VAL A 297 -2.99 5.61 -15.04
N GLY A 298 -1.77 5.12 -14.91
CA GLY A 298 -0.86 4.85 -16.03
C GLY A 298 -1.28 3.66 -16.88
N LEU A 299 -2.01 2.71 -16.28
CA LEU A 299 -2.59 1.55 -16.95
C LEU A 299 -4.12 1.56 -16.81
N ASP A 300 -4.73 0.44 -16.43
CA ASP A 300 -6.17 0.27 -16.46
C ASP A 300 -6.83 0.72 -15.14
N LEU A 301 -8.05 1.26 -15.27
CA LEU A 301 -8.99 1.41 -14.16
C LEU A 301 -9.98 0.23 -14.17
N GLN A 302 -10.06 -0.51 -13.08
CA GLN A 302 -10.95 -1.65 -12.95
C GLN A 302 -11.98 -1.47 -11.83
N ILE A 303 -13.26 -1.69 -12.16
CA ILE A 303 -14.39 -1.69 -11.24
C ILE A 303 -14.99 -3.10 -11.17
N GLY A 304 -14.94 -3.70 -9.98
CA GLY A 304 -15.42 -5.06 -9.70
C GLY A 304 -16.93 -5.14 -9.46
N ALA A 305 -17.45 -6.37 -9.44
CA ALA A 305 -18.89 -6.63 -9.37
C ALA A 305 -19.57 -6.17 -8.08
N ASN A 306 -18.82 -6.14 -6.96
CA ASN A 306 -19.32 -5.76 -5.64
C ASN A 306 -18.80 -4.37 -5.21
N ALA A 307 -18.38 -3.56 -6.18
CA ALA A 307 -17.88 -2.21 -5.95
C ALA A 307 -18.95 -1.16 -6.30
N TRP A 308 -19.10 -0.16 -5.44
CA TRP A 308 -19.76 1.11 -5.75
C TRP A 308 -18.76 2.25 -5.55
N VAL A 309 -18.45 2.97 -6.62
CA VAL A 309 -17.49 4.06 -6.65
C VAL A 309 -18.15 5.35 -7.11
N THR A 310 -17.85 6.45 -6.43
CA THR A 310 -18.12 7.80 -6.94
C THR A 310 -16.78 8.50 -7.18
N LEU A 311 -16.53 8.94 -8.42
CA LEU A 311 -15.30 9.68 -8.76
C LEU A 311 -15.32 11.07 -8.11
N GLY A 312 -16.31 11.88 -8.47
CA GLY A 312 -16.50 13.23 -7.96
C GLY A 312 -16.90 13.24 -6.49
N ASN A 313 -16.91 14.42 -5.88
CA ASN A 313 -17.33 14.54 -4.50
C ASN A 313 -18.84 14.32 -4.33
N ASN A 314 -19.27 14.01 -3.09
CA ASN A 314 -20.68 13.92 -2.68
C ASN A 314 -21.00 14.85 -1.49
N ASN A 315 -20.16 15.87 -1.29
CA ASN A 315 -20.26 16.82 -0.18
C ASN A 315 -20.75 18.18 -0.69
N VAL A 316 -21.88 18.64 -0.15
CA VAL A 316 -22.62 19.86 -0.55
C VAL A 316 -21.77 21.13 -0.49
N GLY A 317 -20.76 21.18 0.39
CA GLY A 317 -19.92 22.36 0.59
C GLY A 317 -18.63 22.41 -0.26
N SER A 318 -18.45 21.52 -1.22
CA SER A 318 -17.13 21.22 -1.78
C SER A 318 -17.07 21.14 -3.31
N ASN A 319 -17.88 21.92 -4.02
CA ASN A 319 -17.87 21.93 -5.48
C ASN A 319 -16.49 22.31 -6.04
N ARG A 320 -15.93 21.45 -6.91
CA ARG A 320 -14.57 21.58 -7.48
C ARG A 320 -14.47 20.84 -8.80
N ASP A 321 -13.40 21.13 -9.54
CA ASP A 321 -12.98 20.31 -10.68
C ASP A 321 -12.40 18.98 -10.19
N VAL A 322 -12.87 17.88 -10.76
CA VAL A 322 -12.30 16.54 -10.54
C VAL A 322 -11.99 15.91 -11.88
N THR A 323 -10.74 15.51 -12.10
CA THR A 323 -10.32 14.77 -13.29
C THR A 323 -9.66 13.46 -12.88
N LEU A 324 -10.10 12.36 -13.48
CA LEU A 324 -9.39 11.10 -13.47
C LEU A 324 -8.95 10.78 -14.90
N GLN A 325 -7.64 10.81 -15.14
CA GLN A 325 -7.02 10.39 -16.40
C GLN A 325 -6.64 8.91 -16.29
N VAL A 326 -7.12 8.10 -17.22
CA VAL A 326 -6.78 6.67 -17.37
C VAL A 326 -6.04 6.51 -18.69
N ASP A 327 -4.76 6.17 -18.62
CA ASP A 327 -3.90 6.02 -19.79
C ASP A 327 -4.05 4.64 -20.46
N GLY A 328 -4.57 3.65 -19.74
CA GLY A 328 -5.07 2.39 -20.28
C GLY A 328 -6.59 2.37 -20.47
N ASN A 329 -7.18 1.19 -20.28
CA ASN A 329 -8.61 0.93 -20.43
C ASN A 329 -9.39 1.29 -19.16
N TYR A 330 -10.65 1.67 -19.35
CA TYR A 330 -11.67 1.55 -18.31
C TYR A 330 -12.34 0.19 -18.44
N ASN A 331 -12.33 -0.60 -17.38
CA ASN A 331 -12.92 -1.94 -17.32
C ASN A 331 -13.90 -2.04 -16.15
N GLN A 332 -15.19 -2.15 -16.44
CA GLN A 332 -16.22 -2.41 -15.42
C GLN A 332 -16.84 -3.78 -15.64
N SER A 333 -16.59 -4.71 -14.71
CA SER A 333 -17.11 -6.08 -14.78
C SER A 333 -18.44 -6.28 -14.04
N GLY A 334 -18.98 -5.21 -13.43
CA GLY A 334 -20.20 -5.22 -12.62
C GLY A 334 -20.28 -3.95 -11.75
N GLY A 335 -20.98 -4.02 -10.62
CA GLY A 335 -21.01 -2.94 -9.64
C GLY A 335 -21.59 -1.62 -10.16
N LYS A 336 -21.19 -0.51 -9.54
CA LYS A 336 -21.66 0.84 -9.84
C LYS A 336 -20.50 1.84 -9.91
N PHE A 337 -20.46 2.66 -10.96
CA PHE A 337 -19.55 3.77 -11.10
C PHE A 337 -20.32 5.06 -11.39
N ASP A 338 -20.18 6.03 -10.50
CA ASP A 338 -20.82 7.34 -10.58
C ASP A 338 -19.77 8.41 -10.85
N LEU A 339 -19.98 9.25 -11.87
CA LEU A 339 -19.13 10.42 -12.10
C LEU A 339 -19.21 11.40 -10.93
N ARG A 340 -20.39 11.58 -10.32
CA ARG A 340 -20.59 12.48 -9.18
C ARG A 340 -21.78 12.10 -8.32
N GLY A 341 -21.68 12.32 -7.01
CA GLY A 341 -22.73 11.97 -6.06
C GLY A 341 -23.97 12.87 -6.13
N SER A 342 -25.12 12.36 -5.65
CA SER A 342 -26.43 13.02 -5.70
C SER A 342 -26.57 14.25 -4.80
N ASN A 343 -25.77 14.36 -3.75
CA ASN A 343 -25.94 15.42 -2.75
C ASN A 343 -25.54 16.80 -3.30
N ILE A 344 -24.80 16.85 -4.40
CA ILE A 344 -24.41 18.10 -5.05
C ILE A 344 -25.44 18.43 -6.11
N VAL A 345 -26.47 19.17 -5.68
CA VAL A 345 -27.61 19.53 -6.52
C VAL A 345 -27.37 20.76 -7.40
N ALA A 346 -26.33 21.54 -7.11
CA ALA A 346 -25.96 22.76 -7.84
C ALA A 346 -24.46 22.76 -8.21
N ALA A 347 -23.99 21.69 -8.87
CA ALA A 347 -22.63 21.63 -9.37
C ALA A 347 -22.41 22.70 -10.46
N THR A 348 -21.34 23.47 -10.34
CA THR A 348 -20.91 24.44 -11.37
C THR A 348 -19.54 24.13 -11.97
N LEU A 349 -18.86 23.09 -11.48
CA LEU A 349 -17.50 22.70 -11.86
C LEU A 349 -17.48 21.24 -12.33
N PRO A 350 -16.73 20.90 -13.39
CA PRO A 350 -16.75 19.57 -14.00
C PRO A 350 -16.20 18.43 -13.15
N THR A 351 -16.81 17.25 -13.31
CA THR A 351 -16.17 15.96 -13.05
C THR A 351 -15.93 15.24 -14.37
N SER A 352 -14.67 14.90 -14.67
CA SER A 352 -14.24 14.28 -15.92
C SER A 352 -13.54 12.94 -15.67
N LEU A 353 -14.04 11.87 -16.31
CA LEU A 353 -13.30 10.63 -16.53
C LEU A 353 -12.71 10.69 -17.94
N LYS A 354 -11.38 10.69 -18.06
CA LYS A 354 -10.68 10.72 -19.35
C LYS A 354 -9.99 9.38 -19.60
N ILE A 355 -10.16 8.82 -20.79
CA ILE A 355 -9.72 7.47 -21.11
C ILE A 355 -8.92 7.50 -22.41
N ARG A 356 -7.70 6.96 -22.41
CA ARG A 356 -6.88 6.76 -23.63
C ARG A 356 -7.07 5.40 -24.28
N GLY A 357 -7.31 4.36 -23.47
CA GLY A 357 -7.64 3.01 -23.94
C GLY A 357 -9.14 2.84 -24.23
N ASN A 358 -9.64 1.61 -24.15
CA ASN A 358 -11.04 1.30 -24.41
C ASN A 358 -11.94 1.61 -23.22
N PHE A 359 -13.22 1.85 -23.50
CA PHE A 359 -14.27 1.99 -22.49
C PHE A 359 -15.16 0.74 -22.52
N ILE A 360 -14.90 -0.17 -21.58
CA ILE A 360 -15.52 -1.50 -21.53
C ILE A 360 -16.33 -1.63 -20.25
N GLN A 361 -17.60 -1.97 -20.39
CA GLN A 361 -18.49 -2.37 -19.31
C GLN A 361 -19.22 -3.65 -19.71
N SER A 362 -18.88 -4.77 -19.09
CA SER A 362 -19.52 -6.06 -19.36
C SER A 362 -20.77 -6.30 -18.50
N ALA A 363 -20.88 -5.63 -17.35
CA ALA A 363 -22.06 -5.62 -16.48
C ALA A 363 -22.04 -4.39 -15.55
N GLY A 364 -23.11 -4.18 -14.78
CA GLY A 364 -23.21 -3.13 -13.77
C GLY A 364 -23.86 -1.85 -14.28
N THR A 365 -23.63 -0.75 -13.57
CA THR A 365 -24.18 0.57 -13.87
C THR A 365 -23.09 1.62 -13.94
N PHE A 366 -23.18 2.48 -14.96
CA PHE A 366 -22.34 3.67 -15.11
C PHE A 366 -23.28 4.87 -15.22
N GLY A 367 -23.02 5.96 -14.50
CA GLY A 367 -23.84 7.15 -14.63
C GLY A 367 -23.41 8.32 -13.78
N CYS A 368 -24.37 9.19 -13.47
CA CYS A 368 -24.18 10.36 -12.61
C CYS A 368 -25.46 10.69 -11.82
N PRO A 369 -25.57 10.30 -10.55
CA PRO A 369 -26.78 10.56 -9.75
C PRO A 369 -26.98 12.04 -9.35
N SER A 370 -26.01 12.94 -9.61
CA SER A 370 -26.21 14.38 -9.42
C SER A 370 -27.31 14.92 -10.36
N PRO A 371 -28.29 15.71 -9.85
CA PRO A 371 -29.33 16.31 -10.66
C PRO A 371 -28.90 17.65 -11.29
N ALA A 372 -27.68 18.12 -11.03
CA ALA A 372 -27.23 19.42 -11.50
C ALA A 372 -27.18 19.47 -13.03
N THR A 373 -27.53 20.62 -13.60
CA THR A 373 -27.57 20.85 -15.04
C THR A 373 -26.55 21.92 -15.43
N GLY A 374 -25.94 21.77 -16.61
CA GLY A 374 -24.94 22.70 -17.10
C GLY A 374 -24.14 22.12 -18.26
N THR A 375 -23.33 22.96 -18.89
CA THR A 375 -22.46 22.54 -19.98
C THR A 375 -21.28 21.76 -19.41
N ASP A 376 -21.06 20.54 -19.92
CA ASP A 376 -19.91 19.69 -19.63
C ASP A 376 -19.61 19.49 -18.12
N LEU A 377 -20.64 19.44 -17.26
CA LEU A 377 -20.45 19.20 -15.82
C LEU A 377 -20.04 17.77 -15.49
N PHE A 378 -20.48 16.81 -16.29
CA PHE A 378 -20.16 15.39 -16.12
C PHE A 378 -19.69 14.86 -17.46
N VAL A 379 -18.41 14.49 -17.54
CA VAL A 379 -17.75 14.22 -18.81
C VAL A 379 -17.11 12.84 -18.79
N VAL A 380 -17.40 12.07 -19.84
CA VAL A 380 -16.54 10.96 -20.27
C VAL A 380 -15.78 11.44 -21.49
N GLU A 381 -14.48 11.61 -21.38
CA GLU A 381 -13.62 12.07 -22.47
C GLU A 381 -12.83 10.90 -23.06
N LEU A 382 -13.00 10.67 -24.36
CA LEU A 382 -12.16 9.75 -25.12
C LEU A 382 -11.01 10.54 -25.75
N ASN A 383 -9.80 10.35 -25.22
CA ASN A 383 -8.61 11.13 -25.58
C ASN A 383 -7.41 10.26 -25.97
N GLY A 384 -7.67 9.05 -26.47
CA GLY A 384 -6.65 8.14 -26.96
C GLY A 384 -5.93 8.63 -28.21
N THR A 385 -4.87 7.89 -28.57
CA THR A 385 -4.07 8.10 -29.78
C THR A 385 -4.30 7.02 -30.85
N THR A 386 -5.17 6.06 -30.56
CA THR A 386 -5.64 5.00 -31.47
C THR A 386 -7.16 4.96 -31.46
N ASN A 387 -7.81 4.32 -32.44
CA ASN A 387 -9.26 4.13 -32.37
C ASN A 387 -9.66 3.41 -31.07
N GLN A 388 -10.60 3.98 -30.30
CA GLN A 388 -11.05 3.43 -29.02
C GLN A 388 -12.33 2.63 -29.18
N LEU A 389 -12.45 1.49 -28.49
CA LEU A 389 -13.70 0.73 -28.44
C LEU A 389 -14.59 1.24 -27.30
N ILE A 390 -15.89 1.37 -27.57
CA ILE A 390 -16.93 1.56 -26.57
C ILE A 390 -17.83 0.33 -26.59
N ASP A 391 -17.74 -0.49 -25.56
CA ASP A 391 -18.57 -1.70 -25.39
C ASP A 391 -19.21 -1.66 -24.01
N LEU A 392 -20.44 -1.16 -23.96
CA LEU A 392 -21.19 -0.98 -22.71
C LEU A 392 -22.42 -1.87 -22.69
N SER A 393 -22.52 -2.75 -21.70
CA SER A 393 -23.67 -3.63 -21.49
C SER A 393 -24.96 -2.86 -21.17
N SER A 394 -24.85 -1.69 -20.55
CA SER A 394 -26.00 -0.85 -20.18
C SER A 394 -26.62 -0.13 -21.38
N ASN A 395 -25.90 -0.02 -22.51
CA ASN A 395 -26.22 0.85 -23.63
C ASN A 395 -26.45 2.33 -23.25
N THR A 396 -26.05 2.76 -22.06
CA THR A 396 -26.19 4.15 -21.60
C THR A 396 -25.09 4.51 -20.60
N ILE A 397 -24.62 5.75 -20.67
CA ILE A 397 -23.77 6.37 -19.64
C ILE A 397 -24.47 7.55 -18.95
N ASP A 398 -25.72 7.81 -19.33
CA ASP A 398 -26.41 9.04 -19.00
C ASP A 398 -27.11 8.99 -17.65
N ASN A 399 -27.51 10.16 -17.15
CA ASN A 399 -28.33 10.29 -15.96
C ASN A 399 -29.76 10.72 -16.29
N ALA A 400 -30.64 10.70 -15.28
CA ALA A 400 -32.04 11.06 -15.45
C ALA A 400 -32.28 12.51 -15.94
N ALA A 401 -31.26 13.38 -15.83
CA ALA A 401 -31.31 14.76 -16.27
C ALA A 401 -30.71 14.97 -17.68
N ASN A 402 -30.25 13.91 -18.35
CA ASN A 402 -29.56 13.92 -19.63
C ASN A 402 -28.34 14.86 -19.69
N GLN A 403 -27.49 14.80 -18.65
CA GLN A 403 -26.38 15.74 -18.47
C GLN A 403 -24.99 15.12 -18.70
N VAL A 404 -24.87 13.81 -18.87
CA VAL A 404 -23.55 13.20 -19.11
C VAL A 404 -23.12 13.46 -20.54
N THR A 405 -21.95 14.08 -20.69
CA THR A 405 -21.36 14.43 -21.98
C THR A 405 -20.33 13.38 -22.38
N LEU A 406 -20.54 12.75 -23.53
CA LEU A 406 -19.48 12.02 -24.22
C LEU A 406 -18.67 13.02 -25.04
N LYS A 407 -17.43 13.27 -24.61
CA LYS A 407 -16.51 14.18 -25.27
C LYS A 407 -15.52 13.41 -26.14
N MET A 408 -15.53 13.71 -27.42
CA MET A 408 -14.60 13.17 -28.41
C MET A 408 -13.38 14.09 -28.54
N ASN A 409 -12.23 13.64 -28.04
CA ASN A 409 -10.95 14.33 -28.14
C ASN A 409 -9.85 13.43 -28.76
N ASN A 410 -10.25 12.31 -29.36
CA ASN A 410 -9.40 11.38 -30.08
C ASN A 410 -9.55 11.59 -31.59
N THR A 411 -8.47 11.94 -32.28
CA THR A 411 -8.46 12.17 -33.74
C THR A 411 -8.75 10.91 -34.54
N ASN A 412 -8.45 9.73 -34.01
CA ASN A 412 -8.69 8.44 -34.66
C ASN A 412 -10.12 7.93 -34.44
N GLY A 413 -10.89 8.61 -33.59
CA GLY A 413 -12.28 8.26 -33.31
C GLY A 413 -12.47 7.11 -32.33
N ALA A 414 -13.72 6.66 -32.24
CA ALA A 414 -14.13 5.53 -31.44
C ALA A 414 -15.15 4.67 -32.20
N THR A 415 -15.17 3.37 -31.90
CA THR A 415 -16.13 2.41 -32.44
C THR A 415 -17.08 1.94 -31.35
N LEU A 416 -18.37 2.14 -31.59
CA LEU A 416 -19.45 1.58 -30.80
C LEU A 416 -19.66 0.12 -31.18
N VAL A 417 -19.48 -0.78 -30.21
CA VAL A 417 -19.80 -2.21 -30.37
C VAL A 417 -21.31 -2.45 -30.26
N LYS A 418 -22.00 -1.61 -29.49
CA LYS A 418 -23.46 -1.62 -29.28
C LYS A 418 -23.98 -0.18 -29.34
N SER A 419 -25.28 -0.01 -29.61
CA SER A 419 -25.93 1.31 -29.53
C SER A 419 -25.71 1.95 -28.15
N LEU A 420 -25.49 3.25 -28.13
CA LEU A 420 -25.17 4.00 -26.92
C LEU A 420 -26.06 5.24 -26.81
N SER A 421 -26.78 5.34 -25.70
CA SER A 421 -27.49 6.54 -25.28
C SER A 421 -26.59 7.44 -24.42
N VAL A 422 -26.59 8.74 -24.72
CA VAL A 422 -25.82 9.77 -24.04
C VAL A 422 -26.67 11.04 -23.93
N GLY A 423 -26.45 11.83 -22.89
CA GLY A 423 -27.19 13.08 -22.71
C GLY A 423 -26.74 14.15 -23.69
N LYS A 424 -25.42 14.21 -23.91
CA LYS A 424 -24.78 15.16 -24.82
C LYS A 424 -23.58 14.51 -25.51
N ILE A 425 -23.30 14.97 -26.74
CA ILE A 425 -22.05 14.66 -27.44
C ILE A 425 -21.33 15.98 -27.73
N ASN A 426 -20.03 16.02 -27.46
CA ASN A 426 -19.18 17.17 -27.72
C ASN A 426 -17.95 16.73 -28.54
N TRP A 427 -17.65 17.46 -29.62
CA TRP A 427 -16.43 17.26 -30.40
C TRP A 427 -15.45 18.38 -30.11
N SER A 428 -14.22 18.01 -29.79
CA SER A 428 -13.11 18.96 -29.78
C SER A 428 -12.81 19.35 -31.24
N THR A 429 -12.54 20.62 -31.52
CA THR A 429 -12.31 21.11 -32.89
C THR A 429 -11.36 20.21 -33.68
N ASN A 430 -11.81 19.72 -34.85
CA ASN A 430 -11.08 18.80 -35.74
C ASN A 430 -10.71 17.43 -35.13
N LYS A 431 -11.45 16.94 -34.13
CA LYS A 431 -11.21 15.62 -33.52
C LYS A 431 -12.49 14.81 -33.39
N GLY A 432 -12.40 13.51 -33.69
CA GLY A 432 -13.42 12.52 -33.35
C GLY A 432 -14.30 12.10 -34.52
N ILE A 433 -14.32 10.79 -34.79
CA ILE A 433 -15.34 10.10 -35.59
C ILE A 433 -15.94 9.05 -34.65
N ILE A 434 -17.27 8.89 -34.65
CA ILE A 434 -17.91 7.74 -34.00
C ILE A 434 -18.38 6.83 -35.12
N THR A 435 -17.85 5.61 -35.16
CA THR A 435 -18.33 4.55 -36.06
C THR A 435 -19.15 3.55 -35.26
N GLY A 436 -20.20 2.99 -35.85
CA GLY A 436 -20.97 1.91 -35.23
C GLY A 436 -20.84 0.64 -36.06
N SER A 437 -20.74 -0.52 -35.40
CA SER A 437 -21.01 -1.81 -36.06
C SER A 437 -22.51 -2.02 -36.33
N THR A 438 -23.36 -1.23 -35.66
CA THR A 438 -24.83 -1.11 -35.79
C THR A 438 -25.22 0.35 -35.52
N GLY A 439 -26.24 0.92 -36.17
CA GLY A 439 -26.53 2.37 -36.21
C GLY A 439 -26.63 3.10 -34.86
N ILE A 440 -26.28 4.39 -34.86
CA ILE A 440 -26.43 5.34 -33.74
C ILE A 440 -27.89 5.82 -33.73
N GLY A 441 -28.57 5.70 -32.59
CA GLY A 441 -29.98 6.11 -32.39
C GLY A 441 -30.12 7.15 -31.30
#